data_AF-A0A955UJ82-F1
#
_entry.id   AF-A0A955UJ82-F1
#
_cell.length_a   1.000
_cell.length_b   1.000
_cell.length_c   1.000
_cell.angle_alpha   90.00
_cell.angle_beta   90.00
_cell.angle_gamma   90.00
#
_symmetry.space_group_name_H-M   'P 1'
#
loop_
_entity.id
_entity.type
_entity.pdbx_description
1 polymer ?
#
loop_
_entity_poly.entity_id
_entity_poly.type
_entity_poly.pdbx_seq_one_letter_code
_entity_poly.pdbx_strand_id
1 'polypeptide(L)'
;VLFVIARPQGARGGPPLAVLRIPSPEFPLDFRIGPENVMIPSMRFEGAISLSARLDADGNAMTRGAADLSSPVEEPLSPGATGVRLVLSERG
;
A
#
# COMPACT_ATOMS: atom_id res chain seq x y z
N VAL A 1 10.67 4.18 -5.69
CA VAL A 1 10.08 4.40 -4.34
C VAL A 1 9.00 3.36 -4.13
N LEU A 2 8.96 2.70 -2.97
CA LEU A 2 7.87 1.77 -2.64
C LEU A 2 6.75 2.50 -1.93
N PHE A 3 5.52 2.25 -2.36
CA PHE A 3 4.31 2.68 -1.68
C PHE A 3 3.54 1.45 -1.22
N VAL A 4 3.26 1.36 0.07
CA VAL A 4 2.27 0.42 0.62
C VAL A 4 1.00 1.20 0.92
N ILE A 5 -0.11 0.75 0.37
CA ILE A 5 -1.35 1.52 0.27
C ILE A 5 -2.44 0.74 0.98
N ALA A 6 -3.05 1.36 2.00
CA ALA A 6 -4.23 0.83 2.66
C ALA A 6 -5.49 1.52 2.15
N ARG A 7 -6.54 0.75 1.92
CA ARG A 7 -7.88 1.24 1.57
C ARG A 7 -8.93 0.55 2.43
N PRO A 8 -10.11 1.18 2.66
CA PRO A 8 -11.26 0.44 3.17
C PRO A 8 -11.56 -0.72 2.21
N GLN A 9 -11.93 -1.89 2.76
CA GLN A 9 -12.27 -3.07 1.95
C GLN A 9 -13.32 -2.72 0.89
N GLY A 10 -13.10 -3.19 -0.35
CA GLY A 10 -14.01 -2.95 -1.47
C GLY A 10 -13.96 -1.54 -2.07
N ALA A 11 -13.15 -0.61 -1.54
CA ALA A 11 -12.96 0.70 -2.14
C ALA A 11 -12.20 0.59 -3.47
N ARG A 12 -12.86 0.91 -4.58
CA ARG A 12 -12.30 0.83 -5.94
C ARG A 12 -11.61 2.12 -6.42
N GLY A 13 -11.64 3.18 -5.62
CA GLY A 13 -11.12 4.50 -6.00
C GLY A 13 -11.05 5.48 -4.82
N GLY A 14 -10.74 6.74 -5.13
CA GLY A 14 -10.57 7.80 -4.13
C GLY A 14 -9.20 7.81 -3.43
N PRO A 15 -8.96 8.74 -2.50
CA PRO A 15 -7.72 8.77 -1.72
C PRO A 15 -7.58 7.47 -0.91
N PRO A 16 -6.36 6.94 -0.76
CA PRO A 16 -6.10 5.88 0.22
C PRO A 16 -6.48 6.28 1.64
N LEU A 17 -6.76 5.27 2.48
CA LEU A 17 -6.91 5.48 3.91
C LEU A 17 -5.56 5.86 4.54
N ALA A 18 -4.52 5.10 4.19
CA ALA A 18 -3.17 5.33 4.66
C ALA A 18 -2.15 4.96 3.58
N VAL A 19 -0.99 5.61 3.60
CA VAL A 19 0.13 5.31 2.71
C VAL A 19 1.44 5.32 3.49
N LEU A 20 2.15 4.20 3.43
CA LEU A 20 3.55 4.13 3.84
C LEU A 20 4.42 4.32 2.59
N ARG A 21 5.27 5.35 2.62
CA ARG A 21 6.23 5.66 1.55
C ARG A 21 7.64 5.30 2.01
N ILE A 22 8.30 4.43 1.25
CA ILE A 22 9.66 3.97 1.53
C ILE A 22 10.58 4.36 0.38
N PRO A 23 11.41 5.40 0.54
CA PRO A 23 12.42 5.74 -0.43
C PRO A 23 13.51 4.66 -0.47
N SER A 24 14.00 4.34 -1.67
CA SER A 24 15.09 3.37 -1.89
C SER A 24 14.94 2.05 -1.11
N PRO A 25 13.87 1.27 -1.32
CA PRO A 25 13.64 0.01 -0.61
C PRO A 25 14.71 -1.03 -0.97
N GLU A 26 15.18 -1.77 0.03
CA GLU A 26 16.01 -2.97 -0.14
C GLU A 26 15.16 -4.21 0.15
N PHE A 27 15.24 -5.23 -0.70
CA PHE A 27 14.39 -6.42 -0.59
C PHE A 27 15.20 -7.65 -0.11
N PRO A 28 14.60 -8.53 0.72
CA PRO A 28 13.25 -8.43 1.29
C PRO A 28 13.13 -7.32 2.35
N LEU A 29 11.94 -6.73 2.45
CA LEU A 29 11.66 -5.57 3.29
C LEU A 29 10.53 -5.86 4.27
N ASP A 30 10.79 -5.70 5.56
CA ASP A 30 9.74 -5.66 6.57
C ASP A 30 9.05 -4.29 6.55
N PHE A 31 7.73 -4.27 6.71
CA PHE A 31 6.95 -3.03 6.73
C PHE A 31 5.92 -3.03 7.86
N ARG A 32 5.53 -1.83 8.28
CA ARG A 32 4.43 -1.60 9.21
C ARG A 32 3.65 -0.38 8.76
N ILE A 33 2.35 -0.53 8.61
CA ILE A 33 1.43 0.56 8.24
C ILE A 33 0.34 0.67 9.31
N GLY A 34 0.00 1.90 9.70
CA GLY A 34 -0.91 2.14 10.81
C GLY A 34 -1.47 3.56 10.85
N PRO A 35 -2.05 3.98 12.00
CA PRO A 35 -2.66 5.29 12.18
C PRO A 35 -1.78 6.48 11.80
N GLU A 36 -0.47 6.40 12.00
CA GLU A 36 0.49 7.45 11.66
C GLU A 36 0.65 7.66 10.15
N ASN A 37 0.19 6.71 9.35
CA ASN A 37 0.26 6.76 7.89
C ASN A 37 -1.05 7.24 7.26
N VAL A 38 -2.07 7.54 8.07
CA VAL A 38 -3.38 8.02 7.59
C VAL A 38 -3.21 9.34 6.85
N MET A 39 -3.81 9.44 5.66
CA MET A 39 -3.64 10.61 4.79
C MET A 39 -4.53 11.78 5.16
N ILE A 40 -5.74 11.51 5.64
CA ILE A 40 -6.75 12.52 5.97
C ILE A 40 -6.93 12.52 7.50
N PRO A 41 -6.58 13.60 8.22
CA PRO A 41 -6.58 13.61 9.69
C PRO A 41 -7.90 13.24 10.37
N SER A 42 -9.04 13.39 9.67
CA SER A 42 -10.36 13.01 10.18
C SER A 42 -10.69 11.52 10.02
N MET A 43 -9.91 10.76 9.25
CA MET A 43 -10.11 9.31 9.07
C MET A 43 -9.39 8.52 10.18
N ARG A 44 -9.92 7.34 10.48
CA ARG A 44 -9.31 6.39 11.43
C ARG A 44 -8.82 5.15 10.70
N PHE A 45 -7.67 4.63 11.10
CA PHE A 45 -7.15 3.36 10.61
C PHE A 45 -7.88 2.20 11.29
N GLU A 46 -9.15 1.99 10.93
CA GLU A 46 -10.05 1.03 11.56
C GLU A 46 -10.94 0.30 10.54
N GLY A 47 -11.59 -0.77 10.99
CA GLY A 47 -12.43 -1.61 10.13
C GLY A 47 -11.65 -2.53 9.20
N ALA A 48 -12.35 -3.24 8.32
CA ALA A 48 -11.72 -4.11 7.34
C ALA A 48 -11.07 -3.27 6.24
N ILE A 49 -9.81 -3.60 5.93
CA ILE A 49 -8.98 -2.91 4.96
C ILE A 49 -8.48 -3.88 3.89
N SER A 50 -8.02 -3.30 2.79
CA SER A 50 -7.20 -3.97 1.80
C SER A 50 -5.83 -3.33 1.73
N LEU A 51 -4.81 -4.13 1.42
CA LEU A 51 -3.44 -3.68 1.21
C LEU A 51 -2.98 -3.99 -0.21
N SER A 52 -2.21 -3.08 -0.80
CA SER A 52 -1.42 -3.35 -1.99
C SER A 52 -0.12 -2.57 -1.94
N ALA A 53 0.87 -3.02 -2.70
CA ALA A 53 2.14 -2.35 -2.86
C ALA A 53 2.42 -2.03 -4.32
N ARG A 54 3.10 -0.90 -4.54
CA ARG A 54 3.62 -0.53 -5.86
C ARG A 54 5.04 0.01 -5.72
N LEU A 55 5.96 -0.55 -6.50
CA LEU A 55 7.29 0.00 -6.68
C LEU A 55 7.27 0.88 -7.92
N ASP A 56 7.35 2.17 -7.66
CA ASP A 56 7.32 3.21 -8.68
C ASP A 56 8.75 3.67 -9.01
N ALA A 57 9.07 3.72 -10.31
CA ALA A 57 10.41 4.03 -10.78
C ALA A 57 10.76 5.52 -10.72
N ASP A 58 9.78 6.43 -10.80
CA ASP A 58 10.02 7.88 -10.89
C ASP A 58 9.84 8.63 -9.55
N GLY A 59 9.23 7.99 -8.54
CA GLY A 59 9.02 8.53 -7.21
C GLY A 59 7.70 9.29 -7.02
N ASN A 60 6.83 9.32 -8.04
CA ASN A 60 5.47 9.82 -8.02
C ASN A 60 4.41 8.69 -7.97
N ALA A 61 3.71 8.57 -6.83
CA ALA A 61 2.63 7.59 -6.65
C ALA A 61 1.45 7.73 -7.63
N MET A 62 1.31 8.87 -8.33
CA MET A 62 0.19 9.17 -9.22
C MET A 62 0.45 8.83 -10.69
N THR A 63 1.71 8.83 -11.14
CA THR A 63 2.06 8.27 -12.46
C THR A 63 1.91 6.76 -12.39
N ARG A 64 1.74 6.05 -13.51
CA ARG A 64 1.81 4.58 -13.58
C ARG A 64 2.58 4.23 -14.84
N GLY A 65 3.88 4.04 -14.71
CA GLY A 65 4.76 3.63 -15.79
C GLY A 65 4.55 2.16 -16.12
N ALA A 66 4.83 1.78 -17.37
CA ALA A 66 4.77 0.39 -17.82
C ALA A 66 5.77 -0.53 -17.08
N ALA A 67 6.81 0.04 -16.48
CA ALA A 67 7.84 -0.68 -15.72
C ALA A 67 7.56 -0.78 -14.21
N ASP A 68 6.43 -0.25 -13.72
CA ASP A 68 6.14 -0.28 -12.30
C ASP A 68 5.69 -1.67 -11.86
N LEU A 69 6.36 -2.22 -10.86
CA LEU A 69 5.96 -3.47 -10.23
C LEU A 69 4.84 -3.22 -9.22
N SER A 70 3.90 -4.15 -9.12
CA SER A 70 2.80 -4.07 -8.15
C SER A 70 2.48 -5.41 -7.55
N SER A 71 1.85 -5.41 -6.38
CA SER A 71 1.27 -6.62 -5.80
C SER A 71 -0.21 -6.75 -6.20
N PRO A 72 -0.75 -7.98 -6.18
CA PRO A 72 -2.18 -8.17 -5.98
C PRO A 72 -2.68 -7.42 -4.73
N VAL A 73 -3.99 -7.18 -4.70
CA VAL A 73 -4.65 -6.65 -3.50
C VAL A 73 -4.81 -7.79 -2.51
N GLU A 74 -4.28 -7.61 -1.31
CA GLU A 74 -4.51 -8.50 -0.18
C GLU A 74 -5.70 -7.98 0.63
N GLU A 75 -6.78 -8.75 0.65
CA GLU A 75 -8.00 -8.46 1.40
C GLU A 75 -8.78 -9.75 1.73
N PRO A 76 -9.58 -9.78 2.81
CA PRO A 76 -9.71 -8.75 3.83
C PRO A 76 -8.60 -8.80 4.87
N LEU A 77 -8.20 -7.64 5.39
CA LEU A 77 -7.26 -7.52 6.51
C LEU A 77 -7.87 -6.65 7.61
N SER A 78 -7.48 -6.91 8.86
CA SER A 78 -7.85 -6.10 10.01
C SER A 78 -6.61 -5.36 10.54
N PRO A 79 -6.76 -4.13 11.08
CA PRO A 79 -5.69 -3.48 11.85
C PRO A 79 -5.14 -4.42 12.92
N GLY A 80 -3.81 -4.50 13.01
CA GLY A 80 -3.11 -5.46 13.87
C GLY A 80 -2.79 -6.80 13.23
N ALA A 81 -3.21 -7.06 11.98
CA ALA A 81 -2.77 -8.24 11.23
C ALA A 81 -1.24 -8.29 11.09
N THR A 82 -0.67 -9.47 11.34
CA THR A 82 0.77 -9.75 11.24
C THR A 82 1.04 -10.82 10.20
N GLY A 83 2.25 -10.85 9.64
CA GLY A 83 2.65 -11.86 8.66
C GLY A 83 2.07 -11.64 7.25
N VAL A 84 1.53 -10.45 6.98
CA VAL A 84 1.06 -10.06 5.64
C VAL A 84 2.26 -9.97 4.69
N ARG A 85 2.19 -10.65 3.55
CA ARG A 85 3.23 -10.65 2.52
C ARG A 85 2.68 -10.05 1.23
N LEU A 86 3.34 -9.01 0.73
CA LEU A 86 3.03 -8.39 -0.56
C LEU A 86 4.14 -8.75 -1.54
N VAL A 87 3.83 -9.50 -2.60
CA VAL A 87 4.80 -9.89 -3.63
C VAL A 87 4.63 -8.97 -4.83
N LEU A 88 5.71 -8.32 -5.23
CA LEU A 88 5.73 -7.43 -6.39
C LEU A 88 6.05 -8.22 -7.66
N SER A 89 5.28 -7.99 -8.71
CA SER A 89 5.53 -8.52 -10.05
C SER A 89 5.20 -7.48 -11.12
N GLU A 90 5.65 -7.73 -12.34
CA GLU A 90 5.16 -7.00 -13.51
C GLU A 90 3.65 -7.23 -13.65
N ARG A 91 2.95 -6.23 -14.18
CA ARG A 91 1.54 -6.40 -14.58
C ARG A 91 1.52 -7.27 -15.83
N GLY A 92 1.09 -8.51 -15.71
CA GLY A 92 0.77 -9.37 -16.86
C GLY A 92 -0.39 -8.84 -17.70
#